data_AF-A0A7J3PKU8-F1
#
_entry.id   AF-A0A7J3PKU8-F1
#
_cell.length_a   1.000
_cell.length_b   1.000
_cell.length_c   1.000
_cell.angle_alpha   90.00
_cell.angle_beta   90.00
_cell.angle_gamma   90.00
#
_symmetry.space_group_name_H-M   'P 1'
#
loop_
_entity.id
_entity.type
_entity.pdbx_description
1 polymer ?
#
loop_
_entity_poly.entity_id
_entity_poly.type
_entity_poly.pdbx_seq_one_letter_code
_entity_poly.pdbx_strand_id
1 'polypeptide(L)'
;MGLCKICSKNGWVKIPWANAWFCREHFIQYFNRRVLKTFEKYVPRSCRRILFSISGGKDSISLTHSLVPYLKKNGFEIKALYLDLGINGYSEKALNIVEKFTDNLGIDLIVYRLSDEEGFTIDKVYEKIKERVLFKPICSICGV
;
A
#
# COMPACT_ATOMS: atom_id res chain seq x y z
N MET A 1 -27.52 -4.39 -15.81
CA MET A 1 -26.44 -3.41 -15.52
C MET A 1 -27.09 -2.03 -15.37
N GLY A 2 -26.72 -1.25 -14.36
CA GLY A 2 -27.27 0.11 -14.18
C GLY A 2 -26.49 1.18 -14.94
N LEU A 3 -27.03 2.39 -15.02
CA LEU A 3 -26.36 3.55 -15.63
C LEU A 3 -25.47 4.28 -14.61
N CYS A 4 -24.32 4.77 -15.06
CA CYS A 4 -23.42 5.57 -14.26
C CYS A 4 -24.13 6.82 -13.72
N LYS A 5 -24.07 7.04 -12.41
CA LYS A 5 -24.70 8.17 -11.71
C LYS A 5 -24.23 9.55 -12.21
N ILE A 6 -23.03 9.64 -12.80
CA ILE A 6 -22.44 10.92 -13.22
C ILE A 6 -22.71 11.22 -14.70
N CYS A 7 -22.52 10.25 -15.60
CA CYS A 7 -22.61 10.49 -17.05
C CYS A 7 -23.66 9.66 -17.79
N SER A 8 -24.46 8.87 -17.07
CA SER A 8 -25.52 8.03 -17.63
C SER A 8 -25.08 6.96 -18.65
N LYS A 9 -23.77 6.78 -18.90
CA LYS A 9 -23.24 5.63 -19.67
C LYS A 9 -23.38 4.33 -18.87
N ASN A 10 -23.16 3.18 -19.49
CA ASN A 10 -23.19 1.88 -18.80
C ASN A 10 -22.28 1.87 -17.56
N GLY A 11 -22.85 1.45 -16.43
CA GLY A 11 -22.15 1.28 -15.17
C GLY A 11 -21.28 0.03 -15.18
N TRP A 12 -20.07 0.16 -14.64
CA TRP A 12 -19.09 -0.92 -14.48
C TRP A 12 -19.15 -1.54 -13.08
N VAL A 13 -19.29 -0.70 -12.04
CA VAL A 13 -19.37 -1.15 -10.65
C VAL A 13 -20.54 -0.48 -9.92
N LYS A 14 -21.26 -1.26 -9.09
CA LYS A 14 -22.27 -0.75 -8.16
C LYS A 14 -21.65 -0.58 -6.79
N ILE A 15 -21.83 0.58 -6.17
CA ILE A 15 -21.53 0.81 -4.76
C ILE A 15 -22.82 0.55 -3.96
N PRO A 16 -22.93 -0.59 -3.24
CA PRO A 16 -24.21 -1.02 -2.68
C PRO A 16 -24.79 -0.03 -1.67
N TRP A 17 -23.95 0.45 -0.73
CA TRP A 17 -24.38 1.36 0.33
C TRP A 17 -24.82 2.74 -0.17
N ALA A 18 -24.31 3.17 -1.33
CA ALA A 18 -24.69 4.43 -1.98
C ALA A 18 -25.80 4.24 -3.03
N ASN A 19 -26.24 3.00 -3.23
CA ASN A 19 -27.13 2.56 -4.32
C ASN A 19 -26.82 3.22 -5.67
N ALA A 20 -25.54 3.31 -6.01
CA ALA A 20 -25.06 4.08 -7.16
C ALA A 20 -24.16 3.22 -8.07
N TRP A 21 -24.40 3.30 -9.37
CA TRP A 21 -23.53 2.70 -10.39
C TRP A 21 -22.53 3.74 -10.89
N PHE A 22 -21.32 3.29 -11.22
CA PHE A 22 -20.27 4.13 -11.81
C PHE A 22 -19.65 3.42 -13.01
N CYS A 23 -19.38 4.16 -14.09
CA CYS A 23 -18.46 3.68 -15.12
C CYS A 23 -17.02 3.69 -14.56
N ARG A 24 -16.07 3.04 -15.26
CA ARG A 24 -14.68 2.89 -14.80
C ARG A 24 -14.01 4.23 -14.43
N GLU A 25 -14.14 5.23 -15.29
CA GLU A 25 -13.56 6.56 -15.07
C GLU A 25 -14.11 7.24 -13.83
N HIS A 26 -15.43 7.34 -13.71
CA HIS A 26 -16.07 7.98 -12.57
C HIS A 26 -15.90 7.21 -11.27
N PHE A 27 -15.72 5.88 -11.33
CA PHE A 27 -15.35 5.11 -10.15
C PHE A 27 -13.94 5.48 -9.66
N ILE A 28 -12.96 5.59 -10.56
CA ILE A 28 -11.59 5.99 -10.19
C ILE A 28 -11.57 7.39 -9.58
N GLN A 29 -12.28 8.35 -10.19
CA GLN A 29 -12.40 9.71 -9.63
C GLN A 29 -13.08 9.69 -8.26
N TYR A 30 -14.16 8.92 -8.11
CA TYR A 30 -14.86 8.74 -6.85
C TYR A 30 -13.95 8.16 -5.77
N PHE A 31 -13.17 7.12 -6.10
CA PHE A 31 -12.21 6.49 -5.19
C PHE A 31 -11.13 7.48 -4.76
N ASN A 32 -10.43 8.11 -5.71
CA ASN A 32 -9.36 9.07 -5.43
C ASN A 32 -9.85 10.23 -4.55
N ARG A 33 -11.04 10.77 -4.85
CA ARG A 33 -11.64 11.85 -4.05
C ARG A 33 -11.91 11.42 -2.62
N ARG A 34 -12.33 10.17 -2.37
CA ARG A 34 -12.55 9.66 -1.01
C ARG A 34 -11.25 9.49 -0.26
N VAL A 35 -10.23 8.91 -0.90
CA VAL A 35 -8.91 8.76 -0.28
C VAL A 35 -8.34 10.13 0.10
N LEU A 36 -8.39 11.10 -0.81
CA LEU A 36 -7.91 12.47 -0.55
C LEU A 36 -8.66 13.13 0.61
N LYS A 37 -10.00 13.06 0.62
CA LYS A 37 -10.81 13.62 1.72
C LYS A 37 -10.45 13.02 3.08
N THR A 38 -10.19 11.70 3.12
CA THR A 38 -9.77 11.03 4.34
C THR A 38 -8.39 11.52 4.76
N PHE A 39 -7.44 11.60 3.83
CA PHE A 39 -6.11 12.15 4.09
C PHE A 39 -6.18 13.57 4.67
N GLU A 40 -6.89 14.49 4.02
CA GLU A 40 -7.05 15.89 4.45
C GLU A 40 -7.76 16.04 5.80
N LYS A 41 -8.59 15.05 6.18
CA LYS A 41 -9.30 15.04 7.46
C LYS A 41 -8.39 14.63 8.62
N TYR A 42 -7.51 13.65 8.41
CA TYR A 42 -6.75 13.01 9.49
C TYR A 42 -5.27 13.42 9.54
N VAL A 43 -4.70 13.86 8.42
CA VAL A 43 -3.30 14.29 8.37
C VAL A 43 -3.22 15.79 8.64
N PRO A 44 -2.44 16.25 9.64
CA PRO A 44 -2.28 17.67 9.93
C PRO A 44 -1.75 18.44 8.72
N ARG A 45 -2.28 19.66 8.50
CA ARG A 45 -1.83 20.53 7.40
C ARG A 45 -0.35 20.95 7.49
N SER A 46 0.24 20.89 8.68
CA SER A 46 1.66 21.12 8.91
C SER A 46 2.54 19.95 8.47
N CYS A 47 1.97 18.76 8.24
CA CYS A 47 2.71 17.62 7.73
C CYS A 47 3.13 17.89 6.28
N ARG A 48 4.44 17.80 6.02
CA ARG A 48 5.01 17.98 4.68
C ARG A 48 5.85 16.80 4.20
N ARG A 49 6.08 15.81 5.07
CA ARG A 49 6.90 14.63 4.79
C ARG A 49 6.08 13.38 5.05
N ILE A 50 6.02 12.50 4.05
CA ILE A 50 5.22 11.26 4.12
C ILE A 50 6.10 10.09 3.71
N LEU A 51 6.10 9.07 4.56
CA LEU A 51 6.69 7.76 4.27
C LEU A 51 5.56 6.76 4.04
N PHE A 52 5.50 6.18 2.85
CA PHE A 52 4.55 5.11 2.53
C PHE A 52 5.19 3.75 2.81
N SER A 53 4.63 2.96 3.72
CA SER A 53 4.98 1.55 3.85
C SER A 53 4.25 0.73 2.80
N ILE A 54 4.98 0.14 1.86
CA ILE A 54 4.43 -0.57 0.70
C ILE A 54 4.80 -2.04 0.82
N SER A 55 3.81 -2.92 0.86
CA SER A 55 4.01 -4.37 0.97
C SER A 55 4.04 -5.10 -0.38
N GLY A 56 3.74 -4.40 -1.48
CA GLY A 56 3.47 -5.00 -2.80
C GLY A 56 2.04 -5.50 -2.97
N GLY A 57 1.22 -5.40 -1.92
CA GLY A 57 -0.21 -5.74 -1.97
C GLY A 57 -1.06 -4.66 -2.66
N LYS A 58 -2.24 -5.06 -3.14
CA LYS A 58 -3.17 -4.17 -3.84
C LYS A 58 -3.55 -2.92 -3.03
N ASP A 59 -3.67 -3.03 -1.71
CA ASP A 59 -4.17 -1.95 -0.86
C ASP A 59 -3.12 -0.84 -0.69
N SER A 60 -1.89 -1.21 -0.35
CA SER A 60 -0.77 -0.27 -0.22
C SER A 60 -0.39 0.36 -1.56
N ILE A 61 -0.42 -0.42 -2.66
CA ILE A 61 -0.24 0.08 -4.02
C ILE A 61 -1.34 1.08 -4.40
N SER A 62 -2.62 0.71 -4.21
CA SER A 62 -3.75 1.57 -4.62
C SER A 62 -3.79 2.86 -3.81
N LEU A 63 -3.51 2.80 -2.51
CA LEU A 63 -3.41 3.99 -1.65
C LEU A 63 -2.34 4.94 -2.18
N THR A 64 -1.12 4.43 -2.35
CA THR A 64 0.03 5.22 -2.80
C THR A 64 -0.23 5.81 -4.19
N HIS A 65 -0.72 5.01 -5.14
CA HIS A 65 -1.04 5.46 -6.49
C HIS A 65 -2.09 6.58 -6.50
N SER A 66 -3.09 6.51 -5.63
CA SER A 66 -4.17 7.51 -5.57
C SER A 66 -3.75 8.85 -4.96
N LEU A 67 -2.81 8.86 -4.01
CA LEU A 67 -2.42 10.05 -3.25
C LEU A 67 -1.17 10.74 -3.77
N VAL A 68 -0.16 9.98 -4.20
CA VAL A 68 1.16 10.54 -4.58
C VAL A 68 1.07 11.66 -5.62
N PRO A 69 0.25 11.58 -6.69
CA PRO A 69 0.13 12.69 -7.64
C PRO A 69 -0.33 14.01 -7.01
N TYR A 70 -1.29 13.95 -6.09
CA TYR A 70 -1.75 15.13 -5.36
C TYR A 70 -0.66 15.67 -4.43
N LEU A 71 0.00 14.79 -3.68
CA LEU A 71 1.03 15.18 -2.72
C LEU A 71 2.23 15.83 -3.41
N LYS A 72 2.70 15.26 -4.53
CA LYS A 72 3.77 15.85 -5.34
C LYS A 72 3.40 17.24 -5.84
N LYS A 73 2.19 17.40 -6.40
CA LYS A 73 1.71 18.70 -6.89
C LYS A 73 1.65 19.78 -5.79
N ASN A 74 1.49 19.38 -4.53
CA ASN A 74 1.41 20.29 -3.39
C ASN A 74 2.74 20.42 -2.60
N GLY A 75 3.85 19.94 -3.15
CA GLY A 75 5.19 20.13 -2.59
C GLY A 75 5.47 19.31 -1.33
N PHE A 76 4.86 18.13 -1.20
CA PHE A 76 5.22 17.18 -0.15
C PHE A 76 6.53 16.45 -0.50
N GLU A 77 7.36 16.20 0.51
CA GLU A 77 8.46 15.24 0.43
C GLU A 77 7.88 13.83 0.63
N ILE A 78 8.16 12.92 -0.29
CA ILE A 78 7.56 11.59 -0.33
C ILE A 78 8.65 10.55 -0.49
N LYS A 79 8.65 9.56 0.40
CA LYS A 79 9.45 8.34 0.25
C LYS A 79 8.58 7.10 0.43
N ALA A 80 9.07 5.97 -0.05
CA ALA A 80 8.50 4.65 0.19
C ALA A 80 9.45 3.82 1.07
N LEU A 81 8.88 2.93 1.86
CA LEU A 81 9.57 1.92 2.65
C LEU A 81 9.02 0.54 2.29
N TYR A 82 9.91 -0.37 1.94
CA TYR A 82 9.64 -1.81 1.87
C TYR A 82 10.43 -2.53 2.96
N LEU A 83 9.75 -3.38 3.73
CA LEU A 83 10.38 -4.27 4.69
C LEU A 83 10.52 -5.64 4.04
N ASP A 84 11.75 -6.05 3.76
CA ASP A 84 12.05 -7.41 3.34
C ASP A 84 12.14 -8.32 4.57
N LEU A 85 11.12 -9.15 4.72
CA LEU A 85 10.98 -10.09 5.83
C LEU A 85 11.80 -11.38 5.65
N GLY A 86 12.44 -11.56 4.49
CA GLY A 86 13.13 -12.78 4.10
C GLY A 86 12.23 -14.01 4.05
N ILE A 87 11.01 -13.87 3.55
CA ILE A 87 10.07 -14.98 3.32
C ILE A 87 10.32 -15.54 1.92
N ASN A 88 10.80 -16.79 1.86
CA ASN A 88 11.24 -17.41 0.62
C ASN A 88 10.14 -17.44 -0.44
N GLY A 89 10.47 -17.01 -1.66
CA GLY A 89 9.57 -16.94 -2.81
C GLY A 89 8.50 -15.84 -2.75
N TYR A 90 8.29 -15.19 -1.59
CA TYR A 90 7.35 -14.06 -1.44
C TYR A 90 8.06 -12.72 -1.43
N SER A 91 9.06 -12.53 -0.57
CA SER A 91 9.77 -11.25 -0.41
C SER A 91 10.34 -10.75 -1.72
N GLU A 92 11.05 -11.60 -2.46
CA GLU A 92 11.68 -11.23 -3.74
C GLU A 92 10.64 -10.77 -4.77
N LYS A 93 9.49 -11.46 -4.86
CA LYS A 93 8.42 -11.09 -5.79
C LYS A 93 7.78 -9.77 -5.37
N ALA A 94 7.56 -9.57 -4.08
CA ALA A 94 6.98 -8.35 -3.55
C ALA A 94 7.93 -7.16 -3.76
N LEU A 95 9.23 -7.31 -3.48
CA LEU A 95 10.24 -6.29 -3.73
C LEU A 95 10.28 -5.86 -5.20
N ASN A 96 10.33 -6.83 -6.13
CA ASN A 96 10.30 -6.55 -7.57
C ASN A 96 9.06 -5.73 -8.00
N ILE A 97 7.89 -5.99 -7.40
CA ILE A 97 6.67 -5.21 -7.66
C ILE A 97 6.82 -3.79 -7.11
N VAL A 98 7.33 -3.66 -5.89
CA VAL A 98 7.46 -2.36 -5.21
C VAL A 98 8.51 -1.47 -5.88
N GLU A 99 9.65 -2.03 -6.29
CA GLU A 99 10.68 -1.31 -7.04
C GLU A 99 10.11 -0.74 -8.34
N LYS A 100 9.48 -1.58 -9.17
CA LYS A 100 8.83 -1.12 -10.42
C LYS A 100 7.75 -0.09 -10.16
N PHE A 101 6.95 -0.27 -9.10
CA PHE A 101 5.87 0.64 -8.77
C PHE A 101 6.37 2.02 -8.33
N THR A 102 7.40 2.05 -7.48
CA THR A 102 7.99 3.29 -6.96
C THR A 102 8.77 4.04 -8.02
N ASP A 103 9.50 3.33 -8.89
CA ASP A 103 10.17 3.90 -10.06
C ASP A 103 9.18 4.56 -11.02
N ASN A 104 8.08 3.88 -11.37
CA ASN A 104 7.00 4.44 -12.19
C ASN A 104 6.34 5.67 -11.56
N LEU A 105 6.29 5.74 -10.23
CA LEU A 105 5.78 6.92 -9.52
C LEU A 105 6.84 8.00 -9.31
N GLY A 106 8.11 7.72 -9.58
CA GLY A 106 9.26 8.59 -9.32
C GLY A 106 9.42 8.96 -7.85
N ILE A 107 9.24 7.99 -6.93
CA ILE A 107 9.43 8.21 -5.48
C ILE A 107 10.59 7.35 -4.99
N ASP A 108 11.41 7.90 -4.09
CA ASP A 108 12.56 7.17 -3.54
C ASP A 108 12.09 6.00 -2.68
N LEU A 109 12.60 4.80 -2.97
CA LEU A 109 12.34 3.60 -2.21
C LEU A 109 13.49 3.30 -1.24
N ILE A 110 13.14 3.12 0.02
CA ILE A 110 14.01 2.57 1.06
C ILE A 110 13.66 1.09 1.21
N VAL A 111 14.65 0.22 1.09
CA VAL A 111 14.51 -1.21 1.32
C VAL A 111 15.23 -1.55 2.61
N TYR A 112 14.48 -2.01 3.61
CA TYR A 112 15.03 -2.49 4.88
C TYR A 112 14.97 -4.01 4.90
N ARG A 113 16.12 -4.69 4.95
CA ARG A 113 16.18 -6.15 4.95
C ARG A 113 16.47 -6.65 6.35
N LEU A 114 15.56 -7.45 6.92
CA LEU A 114 15.77 -8.06 8.24
C LEU A 114 17.07 -8.90 8.29
N SER A 115 17.40 -9.57 7.18
CA SER A 115 18.62 -10.37 7.08
C SER A 115 19.89 -9.55 7.30
N ASP A 116 19.91 -8.34 6.77
CA ASP A 116 21.11 -7.50 6.69
C ASP A 116 21.22 -6.65 7.97
N GLU A 117 20.09 -6.15 8.45
CA GLU A 117 20.03 -5.22 9.58
C GLU A 117 19.94 -5.93 10.94
N GLU A 118 19.23 -7.06 11.01
CA GLU A 118 18.95 -7.77 12.27
C GLU A 118 19.60 -9.17 12.34
N GLY A 119 20.16 -9.66 11.23
CA GLY A 119 20.81 -10.97 11.16
C GLY A 119 19.85 -12.18 11.11
N PHE A 120 18.53 -11.95 11.04
CA PHE A 120 17.53 -13.02 10.95
C PHE A 120 16.45 -12.74 9.88
N THR A 121 15.67 -13.76 9.55
CA THR A 121 14.50 -13.64 8.68
C THR A 121 13.28 -14.26 9.35
N ILE A 122 12.08 -13.94 8.88
CA ILE A 122 10.84 -14.56 9.36
C ILE A 122 10.85 -16.07 9.12
N ASP A 123 11.45 -16.54 8.03
CA ASP A 123 11.62 -17.99 7.80
C ASP A 123 12.51 -18.64 8.88
N LYS A 124 13.63 -18.02 9.25
CA LYS A 124 14.48 -18.52 10.35
C LYS A 124 13.74 -18.54 11.69
N VAL A 125 12.94 -17.51 11.96
CA VAL A 125 12.09 -17.45 13.18
C VAL A 125 11.06 -18.57 13.16
N TYR A 126 10.45 -18.85 12.01
CA TYR A 126 9.47 -19.92 11.86
C TYR A 126 10.07 -21.30 12.14
N GLU A 127 11.30 -21.56 11.68
CA GLU A 127 12.01 -22.81 12.02
C GLU A 127 12.26 -22.92 13.53
N LYS A 128 12.64 -21.84 14.22
CA LYS A 128 12.80 -21.83 15.69
C LYS A 128 11.49 -22.09 16.45
N ILE A 129 10.34 -21.70 15.89
CA ILE A 129 9.03 -22.04 16.45
C ILE A 129 8.75 -23.55 16.28
N LYS A 130 9.04 -24.13 15.11
CA LYS A 130 8.88 -25.59 14.88
C LYS A 130 9.76 -26.41 15.81
N GLU A 131 11.00 -25.97 16.03
CA GLU A 131 11.95 -26.58 16.97
C GLU A 131 11.55 -26.41 18.46
N ARG A 132 10.44 -25.70 18.74
CA ARG A 132 9.96 -25.36 20.10
C ARG A 132 10.97 -24.58 20.94
N VAL A 133 11.82 -23.79 20.27
CA VAL A 133 12.73 -22.84 20.92
C VAL A 133 12.03 -21.50 21.19
N LEU A 134 11.08 -21.13 20.32
CA LEU A 134 10.21 -19.95 20.46
C LEU A 134 8.74 -20.37 20.55
N PHE A 135 8.00 -19.76 21.49
CA PHE A 135 6.59 -20.10 21.76
C PHE A 135 5.59 -19.02 21.33
N LYS A 136 6.04 -17.97 20.63
CA LYS A 136 5.15 -16.90 20.14
C LYS A 136 4.67 -17.20 18.71
N PRO A 137 3.41 -16.86 18.36
CA PRO A 137 2.93 -16.97 16.99
C PRO A 137 3.76 -16.13 16.01
N ILE A 138 4.02 -16.66 14.81
CA ILE A 138 4.89 -16.00 13.82
C ILE A 138 4.42 -14.59 13.45
N CYS A 139 3.11 -14.39 13.29
CA CYS A 139 2.54 -13.08 12.97
C CYS A 139 2.70 -12.07 14.12
N SER A 140 2.74 -12.54 15.38
CA SER A 140 3.03 -11.69 16.53
C SER A 140 4.49 -11.24 16.56
N ILE A 141 5.41 -12.00 15.97
CA ILE A 141 6.82 -11.61 15.89
C ILE A 141 7.01 -10.67 14.70
N CYS A 142 6.40 -10.99 13.55
CA CYS A 142 6.45 -10.16 12.35
C CYS A 142 5.82 -8.77 12.51
N GLY A 143 4.77 -8.64 13.34
CA GLY A 143 4.05 -7.38 13.51
C GLY A 143 4.64 -6.43 14.56
N VAL A 144 5.67 -6.86 15.30
CA VAL A 144 6.42 -6.05 16.27
C VAL A 144 7.56 -5.34 15.54
#